data_AF-A0A6N7GR02-F1
#
_entry.id   AF-A0A6N7GR02-F1
#
_cell.length_a   1.000
_cell.length_b   1.000
_cell.length_c   1.000
_cell.angle_alpha   90.00
_cell.angle_beta   90.00
_cell.angle_gamma   90.00
#
_symmetry.space_group_name_H-M   'P 1'
#
loop_
_entity.id
_entity.type
_entity.pdbx_description
1 polymer ?
#
loop_
_entity_poly.entity_id
_entity_poly.type
_entity_poly.pdbx_seq_one_letter_code
_entity_poly.pdbx_strand_id
1 'polypeptide(L)'
;MTVTAVATPVEVRWSTGDGEVLTCGAGTAYVAGGDPDAASPDCGHTYTAPSRPQPGGTYDLEATVTWQVSWSGGGFSGTAGPLFSTTSLPVEVAEVRSVNTR
;
A
#
# COMPACT_ATOMS: atom_id res chain seq x y z
N MET A 1 35.27 3.33 -11.28
CA MET A 1 34.08 3.58 -12.11
C MET A 1 32.86 3.45 -11.22
N THR A 2 31.92 4.40 -11.29
CA THR A 2 30.71 4.41 -10.45
C THR A 2 29.49 4.24 -11.35
N VAL A 3 28.50 3.51 -10.86
CA VAL A 3 27.17 3.39 -11.48
C VAL A 3 26.17 3.98 -10.51
N THR A 4 25.30 4.86 -11.01
CA THR A 4 24.20 5.46 -10.25
C THR A 4 22.89 4.89 -10.77
N ALA A 5 22.04 4.40 -9.88
CA ALA A 5 20.70 3.94 -10.17
C ALA A 5 19.68 4.68 -9.32
N VAL A 6 18.56 5.09 -9.92
CA VAL A 6 17.46 5.83 -9.28
C VAL A 6 16.18 5.04 -9.50
N ALA A 7 15.52 4.64 -8.42
CA ALA A 7 14.24 3.93 -8.46
C ALA A 7 13.09 4.90 -8.16
N THR A 8 12.11 4.98 -9.05
CA THR A 8 10.91 5.83 -8.92
C THR A 8 9.68 4.94 -8.85
N PRO A 9 8.83 5.05 -7.81
CA PRO A 9 7.58 4.29 -7.75
C PRO A 9 6.63 4.87 -8.78
N VAL A 10 5.91 4.00 -9.50
CA VAL A 10 4.96 4.43 -10.54
C VAL A 10 3.53 3.99 -10.24
N GLU A 11 3.36 2.92 -9.47
CA GLU A 11 2.06 2.34 -9.14
C GLU A 11 2.16 1.56 -7.83
N VAL A 12 1.08 1.54 -7.06
CA VAL A 12 0.92 0.65 -5.90
C VAL A 12 -0.39 -0.10 -6.03
N ARG A 13 -0.32 -1.44 -5.97
CA ARG A 13 -1.47 -2.33 -5.91
C ARG A 13 -1.66 -2.84 -4.49
N TRP A 14 -2.83 -2.58 -3.91
CA TRP A 14 -3.24 -3.05 -2.60
C TRP A 14 -4.20 -4.22 -2.72
N SER A 15 -3.92 -5.31 -2.02
CA SER A 15 -4.88 -6.38 -1.73
C SER A 15 -5.31 -6.22 -0.28
N THR A 16 -6.58 -5.92 -0.04
CA THR A 16 -7.08 -5.49 1.28
C THR A 16 -7.41 -6.66 2.21
N GLY A 17 -7.46 -7.89 1.68
CA GLY A 17 -7.78 -9.09 2.44
C GLY A 17 -9.28 -9.33 2.66
N ASP A 18 -10.14 -8.36 2.37
CA ASP A 18 -11.61 -8.52 2.37
C ASP A 18 -12.21 -8.81 0.97
N GLY A 19 -11.33 -9.02 -0.02
CA GLY A 19 -11.68 -9.36 -1.40
C GLY A 19 -11.56 -8.18 -2.37
N GLU A 20 -11.32 -6.97 -1.88
CA GLU A 20 -11.07 -5.81 -2.72
C GLU A 20 -9.59 -5.68 -3.12
N VAL A 21 -9.36 -5.10 -4.31
CA VAL A 21 -8.03 -4.79 -4.81
C VAL A 21 -8.06 -3.37 -5.34
N LEU A 22 -7.18 -2.53 -4.82
CA LEU A 22 -7.05 -1.13 -5.23
C LEU A 22 -5.75 -0.95 -6.00
N THR A 23 -5.82 -0.39 -7.20
CA THR A 23 -4.64 0.04 -7.95
C THR A 23 -4.56 1.55 -7.89
N CYS A 24 -3.46 2.05 -7.35
CA CYS A 24 -3.24 3.45 -7.04
C CYS A 24 -1.98 3.91 -7.80
N GLY A 25 -1.87 5.21 -8.07
CA GLY A 25 -0.67 5.76 -8.71
C GLY A 25 0.58 5.64 -7.84
N ALA A 26 1.61 6.46 -8.10
CA ALA A 26 2.85 6.48 -7.31
C ALA A 26 2.65 6.77 -5.79
N GLY A 27 1.44 7.18 -5.39
CA GLY A 27 1.07 7.61 -4.05
C GLY A 27 1.46 9.05 -3.76
N THR A 28 0.80 9.68 -2.80
CA THR A 28 1.21 10.96 -2.24
C THR A 28 2.31 10.75 -1.19
N ALA A 29 3.39 11.54 -1.28
CA ALA A 29 4.47 11.49 -0.30
C ALA A 29 3.91 11.80 1.10
N TYR A 30 4.25 10.97 2.09
CA TYR A 30 3.80 11.17 3.47
C TYR A 30 4.25 12.54 4.01
N VAL A 31 3.30 13.33 4.49
CA VAL A 31 3.54 14.57 5.22
C VAL A 31 3.20 14.34 6.69
N ALA A 32 4.16 14.56 7.59
CA ALA A 32 3.93 14.46 9.02
C ALA A 32 2.85 15.45 9.48
N GLY A 33 1.89 14.99 10.29
CA GLY A 33 0.78 15.81 10.78
C GLY A 33 -0.54 15.68 10.01
N GLY A 34 -0.67 14.71 9.11
CA GLY A 34 -1.95 14.36 8.48
C GLY A 34 -2.97 13.80 9.49
N ASP A 35 -4.25 14.05 9.24
CA ASP A 35 -5.36 13.49 9.99
C ASP A 35 -5.48 11.98 9.67
N PRO A 36 -5.34 11.07 10.67
CA PRO A 36 -5.46 9.63 10.44
C PRO A 36 -6.87 9.18 10.04
N ASP A 37 -7.89 9.98 10.33
CA ASP A 37 -9.29 9.69 9.98
C ASP A 37 -9.67 10.29 8.62
N ALA A 38 -8.81 11.11 8.01
CA ALA A 38 -9.06 11.65 6.68
C ALA A 38 -8.95 10.54 5.63
N ALA A 39 -9.95 10.49 4.74
CA ALA A 39 -9.90 9.61 3.58
C ALA A 39 -8.60 9.87 2.82
N SER A 40 -7.87 8.77 2.53
CA SER A 40 -6.63 8.83 1.77
C SER A 40 -6.89 9.59 0.45
N PRO A 41 -6.19 10.71 0.18
CA PRO A 41 -6.57 11.65 -0.87
C PRO A 41 -6.48 11.06 -2.28
N ASP A 42 -5.78 9.94 -2.44
CA ASP A 42 -5.49 9.35 -3.75
C ASP A 42 -6.17 7.99 -3.92
N CYS A 43 -6.15 7.15 -2.87
CA CYS A 43 -6.83 5.87 -2.82
C CYS A 43 -6.92 5.39 -1.36
N GLY A 44 -8.13 5.34 -0.82
CA GLY A 44 -8.41 4.88 0.54
C GLY A 44 -9.33 3.67 0.50
N HIS A 45 -9.14 2.75 1.45
CA HIS A 45 -10.06 1.65 1.69
C HIS A 45 -10.75 1.81 3.03
N THR A 46 -12.02 1.44 3.12
CA THR A 46 -12.75 1.38 4.40
C THR A 46 -13.32 0.00 4.60
N TYR A 47 -12.87 -0.68 5.65
CA TYR A 47 -13.42 -1.98 6.04
C TYR A 47 -14.82 -1.80 6.62
N THR A 48 -15.79 -2.49 6.03
CA THR A 48 -17.21 -2.43 6.47
C THR A 48 -17.65 -3.65 7.29
N ALA A 49 -16.78 -4.66 7.41
CA ALA A 49 -17.03 -5.87 8.18
C ALA A 49 -15.90 -6.12 9.20
N PRO A 50 -16.20 -6.77 10.35
CA PRO A 50 -15.18 -7.12 11.32
C PRO A 50 -14.24 -8.21 10.78
N SER A 51 -12.96 -8.17 11.16
CA SER A 51 -11.95 -9.13 10.72
C SER A 51 -12.00 -10.47 11.45
N ARG A 52 -12.76 -10.57 12.56
CA ARG A 52 -12.89 -11.79 13.37
C ARG A 52 -13.19 -13.09 12.59
N PRO A 53 -14.03 -13.09 11.52
CA PRO A 53 -14.30 -14.29 10.73
C PRO A 53 -13.16 -14.69 9.79
N GLN A 54 -12.16 -13.83 9.57
CA GLN A 54 -11.03 -14.11 8.70
C GLN A 54 -10.05 -15.10 9.36
N PRO A 55 -9.28 -15.85 8.56
CA PRO A 55 -8.15 -16.64 9.08
C PRO A 55 -7.22 -15.75 9.92
N GLY A 56 -6.90 -16.19 11.14
CA GLY A 56 -6.06 -15.41 12.06
C GLY A 56 -6.77 -14.20 12.71
N GLY A 57 -8.04 -13.94 12.42
CA GLY A 57 -8.81 -12.84 12.99
C GLY A 57 -8.46 -11.46 12.43
N THR A 58 -7.70 -11.39 11.34
CA THR A 58 -7.19 -10.16 10.72
C THR A 58 -7.40 -10.17 9.21
N TYR A 59 -7.51 -9.00 8.61
CA TYR A 59 -7.33 -8.85 7.17
C TYR A 59 -5.83 -8.80 6.84
N ASP A 60 -5.38 -9.60 5.88
CA ASP A 60 -4.00 -9.51 5.38
C ASP A 60 -3.92 -8.43 4.29
N LEU A 61 -3.42 -7.26 4.68
CA LEU A 61 -3.27 -6.11 3.78
C LEU A 61 -1.90 -6.21 3.11
N GLU A 62 -1.87 -6.44 1.80
CA GLU A 62 -0.66 -6.53 1.00
C GLU A 62 -0.53 -5.33 0.05
N ALA A 63 0.62 -4.67 0.07
CA ALA A 63 1.00 -3.63 -0.88
C ALA A 63 2.08 -4.14 -1.84
N THR A 64 1.83 -4.05 -3.14
CA THR A 64 2.82 -4.31 -4.19
C THR A 64 3.13 -3.01 -4.93
N VAL A 65 4.35 -2.52 -4.79
CA VAL A 65 4.85 -1.30 -5.44
C VAL A 65 5.58 -1.66 -6.72
N THR A 66 5.19 -1.03 -7.82
CA THR A 66 5.89 -1.10 -9.12
C THR A 66 6.88 0.06 -9.21
N TRP A 67 8.13 -0.26 -9.52
CA TRP A 67 9.24 0.68 -9.63
C TRP A 67 9.79 0.72 -11.06
N GLN A 68 10.09 1.93 -11.52
CA GLN A 68 10.91 2.18 -12.70
C GLN A 68 12.30 2.62 -12.25
N VAL A 69 13.35 1.93 -12.70
CA VAL A 69 14.73 2.28 -12.36
C VAL A 69 15.42 2.90 -13.58
N SER A 70 16.07 4.04 -13.41
CA SER A 70 17.01 4.59 -14.40
C SER A 70 18.43 4.47 -13.87
N TRP A 71 19.39 4.20 -14.75
CA TRP A 71 20.79 4.08 -14.35
C TRP A 71 21.74 4.75 -15.35
N SER A 72 22.91 5.17 -14.86
CA SER A 72 24.01 5.66 -15.68
C SER A 72 25.36 5.30 -15.05
N GLY A 73 26.36 5.02 -15.88
CA GLY A 73 27.70 4.66 -15.41
C GLY A 73 28.59 4.16 -16.55
N GLY A 74 29.90 4.42 -16.43
CA GLY A 74 30.89 3.90 -17.39
C GLY A 74 30.71 4.38 -18.84
N GLY A 75 30.04 5.51 -19.06
CA GLY A 75 29.71 6.04 -20.40
C GLY A 75 28.39 5.52 -20.99
N PHE A 76 27.64 4.69 -20.26
CA PHE A 76 26.37 4.14 -20.67
C PHE A 76 25.24 4.56 -19.74
N SER A 77 24.00 4.46 -20.21
CA SER A 77 22.78 4.70 -19.44
C SER A 77 21.64 3.84 -19.94
N GLY A 78 20.65 3.60 -19.09
CA GLY A 78 19.45 2.86 -19.47
C GLY A 78 18.38 2.87 -18.39
N THR A 79 17.32 2.13 -18.65
CA THR A 79 16.25 1.87 -17.68
C THR A 79 16.18 0.38 -17.38
N ALA A 80 15.91 0.03 -16.14
CA ALA A 80 15.63 -1.32 -15.67
C ALA A 80 14.24 -1.34 -15.03
N GLY A 81 13.42 -2.33 -15.37
CA GLY A 81 12.10 -2.50 -14.78
C GLY A 81 11.05 -3.03 -15.76
N PRO A 82 9.81 -3.28 -15.29
CA PRO A 82 9.32 -2.94 -13.95
C PRO A 82 9.91 -3.86 -12.86
N LEU A 83 10.32 -3.27 -11.73
CA LEU A 83 10.67 -4.00 -10.51
C LEU A 83 9.50 -3.94 -9.52
N PHE A 84 9.37 -4.96 -8.68
CA PHE A 84 8.28 -5.05 -7.71
C PHE A 84 8.82 -5.15 -6.28
N SER A 85 8.16 -4.49 -5.34
CA SER A 85 8.40 -4.66 -3.91
C SER A 85 7.07 -4.94 -3.21
N THR A 86 7.01 -6.02 -2.45
CA THR A 86 5.78 -6.45 -1.78
C THR A 86 5.98 -6.43 -0.26
N THR A 87 4.99 -5.91 0.45
CA THR A 87 4.94 -5.90 1.92
C THR A 87 3.53 -6.22 2.38
N SER A 88 3.39 -6.96 3.47
CA SER A 88 2.09 -7.27 4.05
C SER A 88 2.02 -6.88 5.53
N LEU A 89 0.82 -6.54 5.98
CA LEU A 89 0.52 -6.13 7.34
C LEU A 89 -0.83 -6.73 7.78
N PRO A 90 -0.91 -7.41 8.94
CA PRO A 90 -2.18 -7.83 9.49
C PRO A 90 -2.95 -6.63 10.07
N VAL A 91 -4.20 -6.47 9.65
CA VAL A 91 -5.11 -5.41 10.12
C VAL A 91 -6.25 -6.02 10.93
N GLU A 92 -6.41 -5.57 12.17
CA GLU A 92 -7.55 -5.94 13.02
C GLU A 92 -8.67 -4.91 12.87
N VAL A 93 -9.87 -5.36 12.54
CA VAL A 93 -11.07 -4.54 12.42
C VAL A 93 -12.11 -5.04 13.42
N ALA A 94 -12.32 -4.27 14.47
CA ALA A 94 -13.30 -4.56 15.52
C ALA A 94 -14.65 -3.92 15.20
N GLU A 95 -15.74 -4.62 15.54
CA GLU A 95 -17.08 -4.03 15.54
C GLU A 95 -17.36 -3.39 16.91
N VAL A 96 -17.82 -2.14 16.92
CA VAL A 96 -18.34 -1.50 18.13
C VAL A 96 -19.83 -1.81 18.22
N ARG A 97 -20.22 -2.79 19.05
CA ARG A 97 -21.64 -3.07 19.34
C ARG A 97 -22.12 -2.22 20.51
N SER A 98 -23.07 -1.32 20.26
CA SER A 98 -23.82 -0.68 21.33
C SER A 98 -24.87 -1.65 21.89
N VAL A 99 -24.81 -1.96 23.19
CA VAL A 99 -25.91 -2.63 23.89
C VAL A 99 -26.94 -1.58 24.26
N ASN A 100 -28.10 -1.60 23.63
CA ASN A 100 -29.26 -0.84 24.09
C ASN A 100 -29.94 -1.69 25.17
N THR A 101 -29.73 -1.35 26.45
CA THR A 101 -30.53 -1.92 27.54
C THR A 101 -31.85 -1.15 27.61
N ARG A 102 -32.98 -1.87 27.52
CA ARG A 102 -34.31 -1.31 27.77
C ARG A 102 -35.05 -2.18 28.77
#